data_AF-A0A1H3E864-F1
#
_entry.id   AF-A0A1H3E864-F1
#
_cell.length_a   1.000
_cell.length_b   1.000
_cell.length_c   1.000
_cell.angle_alpha   90.00
_cell.angle_beta   90.00
_cell.angle_gamma   90.00
#
_symmetry.space_group_name_H-M   'P 1'
#
loop_
_entity.id
_entity.type
_entity.pdbx_description
1 polymer ?
#
loop_
_entity_poly.entity_id
_entity_poly.type
_entity_poly.pdbx_seq_one_letter_code
_entity_poly.pdbx_strand_id
1 'polypeptide(L)' 'MLVERLERLAARDATSVSAVALRELAEISRRVDNPMLLDALPDRDVGPVVITDELDAERAER' A
#
# COMPACT_ATOMS: atom_id res chain seq x y z
N MET A 1 3.48 20.60 -12.49
CA MET A 1 4.18 19.44 -13.11
C MET A 1 4.79 18.50 -12.07
N LEU A 2 5.29 17.32 -12.46
CA LEU A 2 5.94 16.34 -11.57
C LEU A 2 7.13 16.96 -10.79
N VAL A 3 7.96 17.75 -11.46
CA VAL A 3 9.14 18.41 -10.86
C VAL A 3 8.73 19.32 -9.69
N GLU A 4 7.75 20.19 -9.88
CA GLU A 4 7.23 21.07 -8.82
C GLU A 4 6.66 20.29 -7.63
N ARG A 5 6.06 19.11 -7.86
CA ARG A 5 5.58 18.24 -6.77
C ARG A 5 6.74 17.66 -5.97
N LEU A 6 7.80 17.21 -6.65
CA LEU A 6 9.00 16.68 -6.00
C LEU A 6 9.75 17.77 -5.24
N GLU A 7 9.84 18.99 -5.78
CA GLU A 7 10.41 20.15 -5.10
C GLU A 7 9.67 20.50 -3.81
N ARG A 8 8.32 20.50 -3.83
CA ARG A 8 7.52 20.73 -2.62
C ARG A 8 7.74 19.66 -1.56
N LEU A 9 7.81 18.39 -1.95
CA LEU A 9 8.09 17.28 -1.02
C LEU A 9 9.50 17.37 -0.44
N ALA A 10 10.49 17.70 -1.27
CA ALA A 10 11.88 17.86 -0.85
C ALA A 10 12.04 19.00 0.16
N ALA A 11 11.38 20.14 -0.10
CA ALA A 11 11.35 21.28 0.80
C ALA A 11 10.67 20.93 2.14
N ARG A 12 9.55 20.20 2.11
CA ARG A 12 8.83 19.75 3.32
C ARG A 12 9.67 18.80 4.16
N ASP A 13 10.36 17.86 3.52
CA ASP A 13 11.10 16.80 4.18
C ASP A 13 12.57 17.19 4.48
N ALA A 14 12.96 18.47 4.26
CA ALA A 14 14.32 19.00 4.40
C ALA A 14 15.38 18.12 3.72
N THR A 15 15.08 17.61 2.53
CA THR A 15 15.93 16.69 1.77
C THR A 15 16.07 17.12 0.32
N SER A 16 16.88 16.41 -0.47
CA SER A 16 17.08 16.75 -1.89
C SER A 16 15.95 16.20 -2.76
N VAL A 17 15.66 16.89 -3.87
CA VAL A 17 14.70 16.44 -4.89
C VAL A 17 15.08 15.05 -5.42
N SER A 18 16.37 14.78 -5.59
CA SER A 18 16.88 13.47 -6.00
C SER A 18 16.60 12.38 -4.97
N ALA A 19 16.74 12.68 -3.67
CA ALA A 19 16.42 11.73 -2.60
C ALA A 19 14.92 11.40 -2.57
N VAL A 20 14.05 12.40 -2.74
CA VAL A 20 12.59 12.17 -2.87
C VAL A 20 12.28 11.33 -4.11
N ALA A 21 12.86 11.66 -5.26
CA ALA A 21 12.62 10.93 -6.51
C ALA A 21 13.03 9.45 -6.40
N LEU A 22 14.19 9.17 -5.82
CA LEU A 22 14.66 7.80 -5.59
C LEU A 22 13.77 7.04 -4.61
N ARG A 23 13.30 7.69 -3.54
CA ARG A 23 12.37 7.09 -2.57
C ARG A 23 11.04 6.73 -3.21
N GLU A 24 10.44 7.65 -3.95
CA GLU A 24 9.16 7.41 -4.66
C GLU A 24 9.32 6.30 -5.70
N LEU A 25 10.43 6.30 -6.46
CA LEU A 25 10.75 5.23 -7.39
C LEU A 25 10.88 3.87 -6.69
N ALA A 26 11.59 3.81 -5.56
CA ALA A 26 11.73 2.58 -4.78
C ALA A 26 10.40 2.09 -4.18
N GLU A 27 9.48 2.98 -3.80
CA GLU A 27 8.13 2.61 -3.38
C GLU A 27 7.29 2.06 -4.54
N ILE A 28 7.37 2.67 -5.72
CA ILE A 28 6.68 2.20 -6.91
C ILE A 28 7.25 0.84 -7.35
N SER A 29 8.56 0.68 -7.37
CA SER A 29 9.23 -0.59 -7.67
C SER A 29 8.80 -1.69 -6.69
N ARG A 30 8.67 -1.41 -5.39
CA ARG A 30 8.13 -2.39 -4.43
C ARG A 30 6.70 -2.82 -4.77
N ARG A 31 5.87 -1.90 -5.29
CA ARG A 31 4.50 -2.24 -5.73
C ARG A 31 4.46 -3.05 -7.03
N VAL A 32 5.50 -2.94 -7.86
CA VAL A 32 5.64 -3.80 -9.06
C VAL A 32 5.82 -5.26 -8.67
N ASP A 33 6.40 -5.54 -7.50
CA ASP A 33 6.52 -6.89 -6.96
C ASP A 33 5.23 -7.38 -6.28
N ASN A 34 4.27 -6.49 -5.96
CA ASN A 34 3.02 -6.86 -5.27
C ASN A 34 2.21 -7.94 -6.00
N PRO A 35 2.01 -7.92 -7.33
CA PRO A 35 1.31 -8.99 -8.01
C PRO A 35 1.93 -10.35 -7.77
N MET A 36 3.27 -10.46 -7.82
CA MET A 36 3.98 -11.72 -7.55
C MET A 36 3.86 -12.14 -6.08
N LEU A 37 3.93 -11.18 -5.15
CA LEU A 37 3.75 -11.45 -3.72
C LEU A 37 2.32 -11.87 -3.38
N LEU A 38 1.32 -11.26 -4.03
CA LEU A 38 -0.10 -11.60 -3.88
C LEU A 38 -0.41 -12.98 -4.48
N ASP A 39 0.17 -13.29 -5.64
CA ASP A 39 0.04 -14.61 -6.28
C ASP A 39 0.69 -15.73 -5.46
N ALA A 40 1.72 -15.40 -4.68
CA ALA A 40 2.39 -16.33 -3.76
C ALA A 40 1.65 -16.53 -2.42
N LEU A 41 0.57 -15.78 -2.14
CA LEU A 41 -0.19 -15.97 -0.90
C LEU A 41 -0.92 -17.31 -0.94
N PRO A 42 -0.90 -18.09 0.16
CA PRO A 42 -1.66 -19.33 0.23
C PRO A 42 -3.15 -18.99 0.20
N ASP A 43 -3.89 -19.64 -0.69
CA ASP A 43 -5.35 -19.59 -0.66
C ASP A 43 -5.83 -20.28 0.63
N ARG A 44 -6.64 -19.56 1.40
CA ARG A 44 -7.20 -20.02 2.68
C ARG A 44 -8.64 -20.52 2.54
N ASP A 45 -9.19 -20.50 1.33
CA ASP A 45 -10.57 -20.88 1.01
C ASP A 45 -11.59 -20.18 1.92
N VAL A 46 -11.32 -18.91 2.23
CA VAL A 46 -12.21 -18.09 3.06
C VAL A 46 -13.25 -17.44 2.15
N GLY A 47 -14.44 -18.04 2.12
CA GLY A 47 -15.57 -17.51 1.36
C GLY A 47 -16.11 -16.20 1.95
N PRO A 48 -16.70 -15.32 1.12
CA PRO A 48 -17.28 -14.05 1.57
C PRO A 48 -18.34 -14.19 2.68
N VAL A 49 -19.09 -15.29 2.68
CA VAL A 49 -20.12 -15.59 3.69
C VAL A 49 -19.51 -15.75 5.08
N VAL A 50 -18.35 -16.40 5.20
CA VAL A 50 -17.64 -16.57 6.47
C VAL A 50 -17.26 -15.21 7.06
N ILE A 51 -16.82 -14.28 6.21
CA ILE A 51 -16.43 -12.93 6.62
C ILE A 51 -17.64 -12.14 7.11
N THR A 52 -18.78 -12.21 6.40
CA THR A 52 -19.99 -11.50 6.82
C THR A 52 -20.58 -12.07 8.10
N ASP A 53 -20.56 -13.39 8.26
CA ASP A 53 -21.09 -14.06 9.44
C ASP A 53 -20.26 -13.72 10.70
N GLU A 54 -18.92 -13.72 10.59
CA GLU A 54 -18.05 -13.30 11.70
C GLU A 54 -18.22 -11.82 12.05
N LEU A 55 -18.37 -10.96 11.04
CA LEU A 55 -18.58 -9.52 11.26
C LEU A 55 -19.91 -9.25 11.97
N ASP A 56 -20.97 -9.95 11.58
CA ASP A 56 -22.28 -9.80 12.19
C ASP A 56 -22.31 -10.38 13.62
N ALA A 57 -21.57 -11.45 13.88
CA ALA A 57 -21.36 -11.97 15.24
C ALA A 57 -20.65 -10.95 16.14
N GLU A 58 -19.56 -10.31 15.69
CA GLU A 58 -18.84 -9.29 16.48
C GLU A 58 -19.72 -8.08 16.80
N ARG A 59 -20.55 -7.65 15.85
CA ARG A 59 -21.49 -6.55 16.05
C ARG A 59 -22.59 -6.87 17.04
N ALA A 60 -23.03 -8.13 17.11
CA ALA A 60 -24.05 -8.57 18.05
C ALA A 60 -23.54 -8.62 19.50
N GLU A 61 -22.22 -8.68 19.71
CA GLU A 61 -21.56 -8.71 21.02
C GLU A 61 -21.22 -7.33 21.59
N ARG A 62 -21.33 -6.24 20.79
CA ARG A 62 -21.14 -4.84 21.24
C ARG A 62 -22.43 -4.19 21.72
#